data_AF-A0A6B3IH27-F1
#
_entry.id   AF-A0A6B3IH27-F1
#
_cell.length_a   1.000
_cell.length_b   1.000
_cell.length_c   1.000
_cell.angle_alpha   90.00
_cell.angle_beta   90.00
_cell.angle_gamma   90.00
#
_symmetry.space_group_name_H-M   'P 1'
#
loop_
_entity.id
_entity.type
_entity.pdbx_description
1 polymer ?
#
loop_
_entity_poly.entity_id
_entity_poly.type
_entity_poly.pdbx_seq_one_letter_code
_entity_poly.pdbx_strand_id
1 'polypeptide(L)'
;MQFDAFAYPAFEQLISHVAKMRNRTGGAMPLPITVRVPYGGGIGGVEHHSDSSEAYYMATPGLHVVTPATVDDAYGLLRASIASDDPVVFL
;
A
#
# COMPACT_ATOMS: atom_id res chain seq x y z
N MET A 1 6.31 -0.85 -5.76
CA MET A 1 7.22 -1.99 -5.53
C MET A 1 7.02 -3.00 -6.65
N GLN A 2 7.99 -3.89 -6.90
CA GLN A 2 7.88 -4.86 -8.00
C GLN A 2 7.01 -6.07 -7.65
N PHE A 3 7.15 -6.61 -6.42
CA PHE A 3 6.31 -7.67 -5.82
C PHE A 3 6.18 -7.41 -4.32
N ASP A 4 5.13 -7.94 -3.67
CA ASP A 4 4.81 -7.68 -2.26
C ASP A 4 5.93 -8.03 -1.29
N ALA A 5 6.55 -9.21 -1.42
CA ALA A 5 7.68 -9.58 -0.57
C ALA A 5 8.89 -8.65 -0.70
N PHE A 6 9.01 -7.91 -1.81
CA PHE A 6 10.10 -6.95 -1.98
C PHE A 6 9.83 -5.64 -1.24
N ALA A 7 8.66 -5.50 -0.60
CA ALA A 7 8.35 -4.39 0.29
C ALA A 7 9.07 -4.47 1.64
N TYR A 8 9.50 -5.66 2.08
CA TYR A 8 10.10 -5.84 3.41
C TYR A 8 11.28 -4.89 3.70
N PRO A 9 12.23 -4.64 2.76
CA PRO A 9 13.31 -3.67 2.99
C PRO A 9 12.85 -2.22 3.16
N ALA A 10 11.69 -1.85 2.60
CA ALA A 10 11.11 -0.50 2.71
C ALA A 10 10.01 -0.42 3.79
N PHE A 11 9.77 -1.50 4.52
CA PHE A 11 8.63 -1.63 5.42
C PHE A 11 8.70 -0.64 6.58
N GLU A 12 9.90 -0.42 7.11
CA GLU A 12 10.16 0.59 8.15
C GLU A 12 9.78 2.00 7.66
N GLN A 13 10.15 2.36 6.43
CA GLN A 13 9.79 3.65 5.85
C GLN A 13 8.28 3.82 5.74
N LEU A 14 7.57 2.76 5.35
CA LEU A 14 6.11 2.80 5.23
C LEU A 14 5.44 2.96 6.60
N ILE A 15 5.85 2.17 7.59
CA ILE A 15 5.15 2.08 8.88
C ILE A 15 5.56 3.17 9.86
N SER A 16 6.86 3.46 9.97
CA SER A 16 7.39 4.41 10.96
C SER A 16 7.31 5.86 10.47
N HIS A 17 7.34 6.07 9.15
CA HIS A 17 7.39 7.40 8.56
C HIS A 17 6.11 7.73 7.80
N VAL A 18 5.82 7.04 6.71
CA VAL A 18 4.70 7.39 5.83
C VAL A 18 3.36 7.35 6.59
N ALA A 19 3.06 6.24 7.26
CA ALA A 19 1.81 6.09 8.00
C ALA A 19 1.65 7.10 9.16
N LYS A 20 2.76 7.62 9.70
CA LYS A 20 2.73 8.45 10.92
C LYS A 20 2.84 9.94 10.65
N MET A 21 3.21 10.36 9.44
CA MET A 21 3.62 11.75 9.19
C MET A 21 2.51 12.76 9.47
N ARG A 22 1.28 12.49 9.00
CA ARG A 22 0.13 13.37 9.26
C ARG A 22 -0.10 13.54 10.77
N ASN A 23 -0.12 12.44 11.53
CA ASN A 23 -0.28 12.51 12.99
C ASN A 23 0.92 13.19 13.68
N ARG A 24 2.15 12.84 13.28
CA ARG A 24 3.41 13.38 13.82
C ARG A 24 3.50 14.90 13.68
N THR A 25 2.96 15.43 12.59
CA THR A 25 2.97 16.87 12.29
C THR A 25 1.71 17.59 12.72
N GLY A 26 0.80 16.93 13.45
CA GLY A 26 -0.49 17.52 13.83
C GLY A 26 -1.34 17.95 12.64
N GLY A 27 -1.20 17.26 11.51
CA GLY A 27 -1.89 17.55 10.24
C GLY A 27 -1.18 18.54 9.32
N ALA A 28 -0.07 19.14 9.73
CA ALA A 28 0.63 20.16 8.92
C ALA A 28 1.28 19.59 7.64
N MET A 29 1.57 18.28 7.60
CA MET A 29 2.14 17.61 6.43
C MET A 29 1.29 16.42 6.00
N PRO A 30 0.44 16.55 4.96
CA PRO A 30 -0.20 15.40 4.32
C PRO A 30 0.84 14.58 3.56
N LEU A 31 0.56 13.30 3.31
CA LEU A 31 1.39 12.43 2.47
C LEU A 31 0.53 11.79 1.36
N PRO A 32 0.26 12.53 0.27
CA PRO A 32 -0.50 12.03 -0.88
C PRO A 32 0.37 11.06 -1.70
N ILE A 33 0.55 9.84 -1.18
CA ILE A 33 1.38 8.79 -1.77
C ILE A 33 0.53 7.55 -2.03
N THR A 34 0.54 7.06 -3.26
CA THR A 34 -0.01 5.74 -3.61
C THR A 34 1.12 4.74 -3.86
N VAL A 35 1.26 3.74 -3.01
CA VAL A 35 2.23 2.65 -3.16
C VAL A 35 1.54 1.48 -3.84
N ARG A 36 1.90 1.23 -5.10
CA ARG A 36 1.35 0.12 -5.90
C ARG A 36 2.25 -1.10 -5.81
N VAL A 37 1.67 -2.26 -5.55
CA VAL A 37 2.40 -3.49 -5.28
C VAL A 37 1.64 -4.70 -5.85
N PRO A 38 2.12 -5.35 -6.91
CA PRO A 38 1.57 -6.64 -7.33
C PRO A 38 1.72 -7.68 -6.21
N TYR A 39 0.65 -8.40 -5.90
CA TYR A 39 0.58 -9.39 -4.82
C TYR A 39 -0.28 -10.60 -5.22
N GLY A 40 -0.27 -11.64 -4.38
CA GLY A 40 -1.13 -12.81 -4.54
C GLY A 40 -0.55 -13.91 -5.43
N GLY A 41 -1.04 -15.13 -5.22
CA GLY A 41 -0.53 -16.34 -5.87
C GLY A 41 -1.32 -16.81 -7.10
N GLY A 42 -1.10 -18.08 -7.47
CA GLY A 42 -1.82 -18.73 -8.59
C GLY A 42 -1.19 -18.56 -9.97
N ILE A 43 0.02 -17.99 -10.04
CA ILE A 43 0.70 -17.64 -11.32
C ILE A 43 1.96 -18.45 -11.61
N GLY A 44 2.30 -19.45 -10.78
CA GLY A 44 3.56 -20.20 -10.90
C GLY A 44 4.80 -19.36 -10.55
N GLY A 45 4.64 -18.36 -9.68
CA GLY A 45 5.74 -17.53 -9.20
C GLY A 45 6.77 -18.33 -8.41
N VAL A 46 8.04 -17.94 -8.51
CA VAL A 46 9.11 -18.43 -7.62
C VAL A 46 8.95 -17.80 -6.23
N GLU A 47 9.78 -18.23 -5.27
CA GLU A 47 9.80 -17.66 -3.92
C GLU A 47 9.79 -16.11 -3.96
N HIS A 48 8.99 -15.49 -3.08
CA HIS A 48 8.78 -14.05 -2.99
C HIS A 48 7.95 -13.37 -4.11
N HIS A 49 7.32 -14.13 -5.01
CA HIS A 49 6.47 -13.59 -6.10
C HIS A 49 4.98 -13.94 -5.94
N SER A 50 4.54 -14.38 -4.76
CA SER A 50 3.16 -14.82 -4.53
C SER A 50 2.65 -14.55 -3.11
N ASP A 51 3.38 -13.75 -2.34
CA ASP A 51 3.03 -13.37 -0.97
C ASP A 51 1.77 -12.48 -0.96
N SER A 52 1.03 -12.58 0.15
CA SER A 52 -0.14 -11.78 0.47
C SER A 52 0.02 -11.21 1.88
N SER A 53 0.68 -10.06 1.96
CA SER A 53 1.11 -9.44 3.22
C SER A 53 0.22 -8.26 3.63
N GLU A 54 -1.01 -8.18 3.12
CA GLU A 54 -1.97 -7.11 3.40
C GLU A 54 -2.19 -6.89 4.90
N ALA A 55 -2.12 -7.96 5.70
CA ALA A 55 -2.31 -7.93 7.14
C ALA A 55 -1.35 -6.96 7.84
N TYR A 56 -0.11 -6.84 7.34
CA TYR A 56 0.87 -5.92 7.89
C TYR A 56 0.49 -4.45 7.68
N TYR A 57 0.00 -4.13 6.49
CA TYR A 57 -0.43 -2.76 6.16
C TYR A 57 -1.74 -2.43 6.87
N MET A 58 -2.70 -3.37 6.89
CA MET A 58 -3.98 -3.19 7.59
C MET A 58 -3.79 -3.02 9.10
N ALA A 59 -2.79 -3.69 9.69
CA ALA A 59 -2.44 -3.54 11.11
C ALA A 59 -1.68 -2.22 11.41
N THR A 60 -1.44 -1.37 10.42
CA THR A 60 -0.70 -0.11 10.58
C THR A 60 -1.63 1.10 10.52
N PRO A 61 -1.94 1.75 11.67
CA PRO A 61 -2.76 2.96 11.66
C PRO A 61 -2.12 4.10 10.85
N GLY A 62 -2.93 4.76 10.04
CA GLY A 62 -2.53 5.86 9.17
C GLY A 62 -2.27 5.47 7.70
N LEU A 63 -2.44 4.18 7.35
CA LEU A 63 -2.49 3.72 5.97
C LEU A 63 -3.93 3.37 5.59
N HIS A 64 -4.32 3.72 4.36
CA HIS A 64 -5.45 3.08 3.69
C HIS A 64 -4.93 1.90 2.87
N VAL A 65 -5.67 0.79 2.82
CA VAL A 65 -5.28 -0.43 2.09
C VAL A 65 -6.44 -0.83 1.19
N VAL A 66 -6.16 -1.04 -0.10
CA VAL A 66 -7.18 -1.42 -1.09
C VAL A 66 -6.66 -2.55 -1.98
N THR A 67 -7.58 -3.45 -2.36
CA THR A 67 -7.34 -4.61 -3.22
C THR A 67 -8.46 -4.70 -4.27
N PRO A 68 -8.31 -4.19 -5.51
CA PRO A 68 -9.34 -4.32 -6.54
C PRO A 68 -9.48 -5.77 -7.01
N ALA A 69 -10.72 -6.20 -7.27
CA ALA A 69 -11.00 -7.54 -7.80
C ALA A 69 -11.42 -7.52 -9.28
N THR A 70 -11.80 -6.36 -9.81
CA THR A 70 -12.24 -6.17 -11.19
C THR A 70 -11.51 -5.01 -11.88
N VAL A 71 -11.65 -4.92 -13.21
CA VAL A 71 -11.08 -3.81 -13.99
C VAL A 71 -11.71 -2.47 -13.58
N ASP A 72 -13.02 -2.46 -13.34
CA ASP A 72 -13.75 -1.25 -12.92
C ASP A 72 -13.30 -0.81 -11.52
N ASP A 73 -13.14 -1.74 -10.59
CA ASP A 73 -12.57 -1.46 -9.26
C ASP A 73 -11.16 -0.88 -9.40
N ALA A 74 -10.31 -1.51 -10.20
CA ALA A 74 -8.92 -1.07 -10.36
C ALA A 74 -8.85 0.35 -10.93
N TYR A 75 -9.67 0.68 -11.91
CA TYR A 75 -9.73 2.02 -12.49
C TYR A 75 -10.23 3.06 -11.48
N GLY A 76 -11.35 2.78 -10.81
CA GLY A 76 -11.96 3.71 -9.85
C GLY A 76 -11.09 3.91 -8.60
N LEU A 77 -10.68 2.81 -7.97
CA LEU A 77 -9.90 2.83 -6.73
C LEU A 77 -8.52 3.44 -6.96
N LEU A 78 -7.85 3.20 -8.09
CA LEU A 78 -6.52 3.77 -8.33
C LEU A 78 -6.62 5.31 -8.44
N ARG A 79 -7.63 5.82 -9.15
CA ARG A 79 -7.86 7.26 -9.25
C ARG A 79 -8.19 7.89 -7.90
N ALA A 80 -9.06 7.23 -7.12
CA ALA A 80 -9.38 7.68 -5.76
C ALA A 80 -8.15 7.67 -4.85
N SER A 81 -7.30 6.65 -4.97
CA SER A 81 -6.05 6.52 -4.19
C SER A 81 -5.04 7.62 -4.52
N ILE A 82 -4.90 7.97 -5.81
CA ILE A 82 -4.01 9.05 -6.26
C ILE A 82 -4.52 10.42 -5.81
N ALA A 83 -5.85 10.61 -5.72
CA ALA A 83 -6.47 11.85 -5.29
C ALA A 83 -6.51 12.00 -3.75
N SER A 84 -6.18 10.96 -2.99
CA SER A 84 -6.17 10.96 -1.53
C SER A 84 -4.99 11.77 -0.98
N ASP A 85 -5.25 12.62 0.02
CA ASP A 85 -4.20 13.28 0.80
C ASP A 85 -3.54 12.35 1.84
N ASP A 86 -4.14 11.18 2.07
CA ASP A 86 -3.62 10.13 2.95
C ASP A 86 -2.91 9.03 2.15
N PRO A 87 -1.87 8.40 2.72
CA PRO A 87 -1.12 7.37 2.03
C PRO A 87 -1.97 6.11 1.83
N VAL A 88 -1.91 5.56 0.61
CA VAL A 88 -2.66 4.37 0.20
C VAL A 88 -1.72 3.29 -0.29
N VAL A 89 -1.88 2.08 0.25
CA VAL A 89 -1.30 0.85 -0.28
C VAL A 89 -2.31 0.21 -1.21
N PHE A 90 -1.95 0.11 -2.48
CA PHE A 90 -2.78 -0.45 -3.55
C PHE A 90 -2.18 -1.79 -3.97
N LEU A 91 -2.82 -2.87 -3.54
CA LEU A 91 -2.39 -4.26 -3.74
C LEU A 91 -3.10 -4.88 -4.93
#